data_AF-A0A9P7RU76-F1
#
_entry.id   AF-A0A9P7RU76-F1
#
_cell.length_a   1.000
_cell.length_b   1.000
_cell.length_c   1.000
_cell.angle_alpha   90.00
_cell.angle_beta   90.00
_cell.angle_gamma   90.00
#
_symmetry.space_group_name_H-M   'P 1'
#
loop_
_entity.id
_entity.type
_entity.pdbx_description
1 polymer ?
#
loop_
_entity_poly.entity_id
_entity_poly.type
_entity_poly.pdbx_seq_one_letter_code
_entity_poly.pdbx_strand_id
1 'polypeptide(L)'
;MPICTTCTTFMPHLYTVYSSAYNTRLEQCPTCRAFADPYVEHDTLTLLIDLILLKRGVYRHLLYNRGARPRRAIDSKNRSDVETDAEEGRSRELSRWALVIRLGLTLVFVDAFIRWSYLNADHPPYISSPWTLQTIDMFAKTYIGCLAETIAFHGGVMISCYLLQNLLLAMRETLQLYLGLGQDVASKQRSSAIRKEFRFSLIPLSLFYSSLTKLFLLFLLTIWRPSRSSSKLDPEAAFQSTPHWAISASAQKALSLLDYLDDDRLDRGWIVRNVLGGMSAGFGLRVILDSHPIFTTIIIVIGWATKTVVARFVGDWIGGNQIAEIWMAYSIP
;
A
#
# COMPACT_ATOMS: atom_id res chain seq x y z
N MET A 1 17.52 -12.00 8.37
CA MET A 1 18.51 -12.20 7.28
C MET A 1 17.92 -11.67 5.97
N PRO A 2 18.74 -11.17 5.02
CA PRO A 2 18.21 -10.65 3.76
C PRO A 2 17.75 -11.78 2.82
N ILE A 3 16.93 -11.41 1.84
CA ILE A 3 16.36 -12.33 0.84
C ILE A 3 16.69 -11.87 -0.59
N CYS A 4 16.72 -12.81 -1.53
CA CYS A 4 16.77 -12.48 -2.94
C CYS A 4 15.45 -11.80 -3.38
N THR A 5 15.53 -10.63 -4.00
CA THR A 5 14.37 -9.87 -4.48
C THR A 5 13.61 -10.58 -5.59
N THR A 6 14.23 -11.56 -6.28
CA THR A 6 13.60 -12.33 -7.37
C THR A 6 12.94 -13.61 -6.87
N CYS A 7 13.71 -14.53 -6.28
CA CYS A 7 13.23 -15.86 -5.88
C CYS A 7 12.95 -16.01 -4.38
N THR A 8 13.17 -14.97 -3.57
CA THR A 8 12.95 -14.95 -2.10
C THR A 8 13.79 -15.94 -1.31
N THR A 9 14.78 -16.60 -1.92
CA THR A 9 15.74 -17.45 -1.19
C THR A 9 16.57 -16.58 -0.25
N PHE A 10 16.83 -17.08 0.96
CA PHE A 10 17.72 -16.42 1.91
C PHE A 10 19.12 -16.22 1.36
N MET A 11 19.70 -15.09 1.69
CA MET A 11 21.07 -14.73 1.36
C MET A 11 21.82 -14.40 2.65
N PRO A 12 23.08 -14.85 2.80
CA PRO A 12 23.91 -14.42 3.92
C PRO A 12 24.23 -12.93 3.82
N HIS A 13 24.57 -12.48 2.61
CA HIS A 13 24.87 -11.08 2.28
C HIS A 13 24.30 -10.75 0.90
N LEU A 14 23.97 -9.48 0.68
CA LEU A 14 23.44 -8.97 -0.59
C LEU A 14 24.52 -8.37 -1.47
N TYR A 15 25.56 -7.81 -0.85
CA TYR A 15 26.67 -7.17 -1.52
C TYR A 15 27.93 -7.28 -0.65
N THR A 16 29.07 -7.28 -1.33
CA THR A 16 30.40 -7.21 -0.72
C THR A 16 30.94 -5.80 -0.89
N VAL A 17 31.44 -5.22 0.21
CA VAL A 17 32.14 -3.93 0.23
C VAL A 17 33.64 -4.20 0.31
N TYR A 18 34.39 -3.63 -0.64
CA TYR A 18 35.85 -3.67 -0.65
C TYR A 18 36.45 -2.48 0.12
N SER A 19 37.78 -2.42 0.23
CA SER A 19 38.51 -1.44 1.02
C SER A 19 38.24 0.04 0.66
N SER A 20 37.71 0.33 -0.54
CA SER A 20 37.22 1.67 -0.87
C SER A 20 35.71 1.78 -0.66
N ALA A 21 35.28 2.89 -0.07
CA ALA A 21 33.87 3.13 0.33
C ALA A 21 32.85 3.06 -0.83
N TYR A 22 33.31 3.18 -2.08
CA TYR A 22 32.48 3.18 -3.29
C TYR A 22 32.58 1.90 -4.13
N ASN A 23 33.36 0.92 -3.71
CA ASN A 23 33.49 -0.34 -4.44
C ASN A 23 32.62 -1.42 -3.80
N THR A 24 31.36 -1.45 -4.25
CA THR A 24 30.38 -2.47 -3.87
C THR A 24 30.15 -3.44 -5.02
N ARG A 25 30.12 -4.72 -4.72
CA ARG A 25 29.78 -5.77 -5.68
C ARG A 25 28.54 -6.53 -5.21
N LEU A 26 27.51 -6.59 -6.04
CA LEU A 26 26.31 -7.37 -5.76
C LEU A 26 26.60 -8.88 -5.76
N GLU A 27 26.02 -9.57 -4.79
CA GLU A 27 26.08 -11.03 -4.70
C GLU A 27 25.07 -11.68 -5.66
N GLN A 28 25.46 -12.82 -6.24
CA GLN A 28 24.55 -13.61 -7.07
C GLN A 28 23.80 -14.63 -6.22
N CYS A 29 22.49 -14.76 -6.48
CA CYS A 29 21.68 -15.74 -5.78
C CYS A 29 22.03 -17.16 -6.25
N PRO A 30 22.31 -18.12 -5.33
CA PRO A 30 22.67 -19.48 -5.72
C PRO A 30 21.52 -20.25 -6.39
N THR A 31 20.27 -19.86 -6.11
CA THR A 31 19.07 -20.53 -6.64
C THR A 31 18.71 -20.05 -8.04
N CYS A 32 18.49 -18.74 -8.22
CA CYS A 32 18.03 -18.19 -9.49
C CYS A 32 19.14 -17.59 -10.37
N ARG A 33 20.38 -17.52 -9.86
CA ARG A 33 21.56 -16.95 -10.54
C ARG A 33 21.46 -15.49 -10.96
N ALA A 34 20.36 -14.81 -10.64
CA ALA A 34 20.23 -13.36 -10.75
C ALA A 34 20.98 -12.68 -9.59
N PHE A 35 21.31 -11.40 -9.76
CA PHE A 35 21.76 -10.57 -8.64
C PHE A 35 20.71 -10.59 -7.53
N ALA A 36 21.17 -10.79 -6.28
CA ALA A 36 20.28 -10.99 -5.14
C ALA A 36 19.40 -9.76 -4.90
N ASP A 37 19.98 -8.57 -5.01
CA ASP A 37 19.25 -7.32 -4.85
C ASP A 37 19.87 -6.19 -5.70
N PRO A 38 19.39 -5.99 -6.94
CA PRO A 38 19.84 -4.87 -7.79
C PRO A 38 19.54 -3.49 -7.19
N TYR A 39 18.52 -3.38 -6.34
CA TYR A 39 18.06 -2.10 -5.81
C TYR A 39 19.03 -1.48 -4.80
N VAL A 40 20.06 -2.21 -4.36
CA VAL A 40 21.13 -1.67 -3.50
C VAL A 40 21.90 -0.54 -4.20
N GLU A 41 22.04 -0.61 -5.52
CA GLU A 41 22.76 0.41 -6.32
C GLU A 41 21.82 1.50 -6.86
N HIS A 42 20.50 1.32 -6.73
CA HIS A 42 19.53 2.28 -7.25
C HIS A 42 19.41 3.51 -6.34
N ASP A 43 19.20 4.66 -6.95
CA ASP A 43 18.94 5.92 -6.26
C ASP A 43 17.52 5.98 -5.69
N THR A 44 17.31 6.88 -4.74
CA THR A 44 16.02 6.97 -4.02
C THR A 44 14.84 7.32 -4.93
N LEU A 45 15.07 8.07 -6.01
CA LEU A 45 14.01 8.42 -6.96
C LEU A 45 13.58 7.21 -7.78
N THR A 46 14.53 6.41 -8.27
CA THR A 46 14.20 5.14 -8.95
C THR A 46 13.44 4.19 -8.03
N LEU A 47 13.85 4.08 -6.75
CA LEU A 47 13.11 3.29 -5.76
C LEU A 47 11.68 3.82 -5.59
N LEU A 48 11.49 5.13 -5.51
CA LEU A 48 10.17 5.74 -5.35
C LEU A 48 9.25 5.47 -6.55
N ILE A 49 9.76 5.63 -7.78
CA ILE A 49 8.98 5.37 -9.00
C ILE A 49 8.58 3.90 -9.06
N ASP A 50 9.53 2.99 -8.84
CA ASP A 50 9.25 1.56 -8.85
C ASP A 50 8.26 1.13 -7.76
N LEU A 51 8.24 1.86 -6.64
CA LEU A 51 7.29 1.66 -5.54
C LEU A 51 5.89 2.10 -5.95
N ILE A 52 5.75 3.30 -6.55
CA ILE A 52 4.49 3.81 -7.11
C ILE A 52 3.94 2.87 -8.19
N LEU A 53 4.83 2.26 -8.98
CA LEU A 53 4.48 1.27 -10.02
C LEU A 53 4.20 -0.13 -9.46
N LEU A 54 4.17 -0.31 -8.13
CA LEU A 54 3.89 -1.58 -7.48
C LEU A 54 4.81 -2.72 -7.97
N LYS A 55 6.11 -2.44 -8.17
CA LYS A 55 7.06 -3.51 -8.55
C LYS A 55 7.38 -4.39 -7.34
N ARG A 56 7.22 -5.71 -7.48
CA ARG A 56 7.50 -6.68 -6.39
C ARG A 56 8.92 -6.59 -5.84
N GLY A 57 9.90 -6.28 -6.69
CA GLY A 57 11.32 -6.24 -6.34
C GLY A 57 11.63 -5.17 -5.30
N VAL A 58 11.15 -3.94 -5.51
CA VAL A 58 11.40 -2.83 -4.58
C VAL A 58 10.70 -3.03 -3.24
N TYR A 59 9.52 -3.66 -3.20
CA TYR A 59 8.88 -4.04 -1.93
C TYR A 59 9.76 -5.00 -1.14
N ARG A 60 10.30 -6.03 -1.79
CA ARG A 60 11.19 -7.00 -1.13
C ARG A 60 12.48 -6.33 -0.64
N HIS A 61 13.03 -5.42 -1.44
CA HIS A 61 14.17 -4.60 -1.06
C HIS A 61 13.87 -3.79 0.23
N LEU A 62 12.83 -2.97 0.20
CA LEU A 62 12.49 -2.05 1.30
C LEU A 62 12.02 -2.75 2.58
N LEU A 63 11.33 -3.89 2.46
CA LEU A 63 10.77 -4.62 3.60
C LEU A 63 11.78 -5.55 4.27
N TYR A 64 12.60 -6.27 3.49
CA TYR A 64 13.45 -7.35 4.01
C TYR A 64 14.95 -7.05 3.94
N ASN A 65 15.39 -6.26 2.95
CA ASN A 65 16.81 -6.06 2.66
C ASN A 65 17.35 -4.70 3.12
N ARG A 66 16.47 -3.72 3.38
CA ARG A 66 16.87 -2.39 3.85
C ARG A 66 17.63 -2.49 5.18
N GLY A 67 18.85 -1.95 5.20
CA GLY A 67 19.73 -2.01 6.36
C GLY A 67 20.44 -3.37 6.54
N ALA A 68 20.45 -4.23 5.53
CA ALA A 68 21.24 -5.46 5.56
C ALA A 68 22.75 -5.16 5.62
N ARG A 69 23.46 -5.90 6.48
CA ARG A 69 24.91 -5.76 6.65
C ARG A 69 25.66 -6.26 5.39
N PRO A 70 26.58 -5.45 4.84
CA PRO A 70 27.44 -5.93 3.78
C PRO A 70 28.38 -7.02 4.26
N ARG A 71 28.84 -7.84 3.33
CA ARG A 71 30.04 -8.63 3.55
C ARG A 71 31.25 -7.72 3.43
N ARG A 72 32.13 -7.67 4.43
CA ARG A 72 33.42 -6.99 4.31
C ARG A 72 34.48 -7.98 3.85
N ALA A 73 35.25 -7.62 2.82
CA ALA A 73 36.26 -8.51 2.27
C ALA A 73 37.43 -8.83 3.23
N ILE A 74 37.62 -8.03 4.29
CA ILE A 74 38.81 -8.08 5.18
C ILE A 74 38.49 -8.67 6.57
N ASP A 75 37.24 -8.98 6.91
CA ASP A 75 36.91 -9.39 8.29
C ASP A 75 37.32 -10.86 8.59
N SER A 76 38.36 -11.01 9.42
CA SER A 76 38.67 -12.24 10.14
C SER A 76 37.57 -12.53 11.16
N LYS A 77 36.95 -13.72 11.08
CA LYS A 77 35.91 -14.19 12.01
C LYS A 77 36.33 -14.00 13.48
N ASN A 78 35.81 -12.98 14.17
CA ASN A 78 35.85 -12.92 15.63
C ASN A 78 34.54 -13.44 16.20
N ARG A 79 34.66 -14.24 17.25
CA ARG A 79 33.65 -15.17 17.77
C ARG A 79 32.67 -14.51 18.76
N SER A 80 32.57 -13.18 18.77
CA SER A 80 31.76 -12.37 19.69
C SER A 80 30.35 -12.02 19.18
N ASP A 81 29.94 -12.55 18.02
CA ASP A 81 28.80 -12.01 17.26
C ASP A 81 27.39 -12.35 17.84
N VAL A 82 27.27 -13.33 18.73
CA VAL A 82 25.96 -13.92 19.10
C VAL A 82 25.11 -13.04 20.02
N GLU A 83 25.70 -12.36 21.02
CA GLU A 83 24.93 -11.46 21.91
C GLU A 83 24.54 -10.15 21.20
N THR A 84 25.37 -9.67 20.27
CA THR A 84 25.09 -8.51 19.41
C THR A 84 23.87 -8.71 18.48
N ASP A 85 23.58 -9.95 18.07
CA ASP A 85 22.52 -10.22 17.09
C ASP A 85 21.10 -10.00 17.66
N ALA A 86 20.87 -10.29 18.94
CA ALA A 86 19.56 -10.13 19.58
C ALA A 86 19.22 -8.66 19.83
N GLU A 87 20.17 -7.89 20.38
CA GLU A 87 20.01 -6.45 20.58
C GLU A 87 19.84 -5.70 19.25
N GLU A 88 20.60 -6.11 18.23
CA GLU A 88 20.46 -5.53 16.89
C GLU A 88 19.11 -5.86 16.26
N GLY A 89 18.59 -7.08 16.44
CA GLY A 89 17.25 -7.45 16.00
C GLY A 89 16.17 -6.54 16.58
N ARG A 90 16.27 -6.23 17.89
CA ARG A 90 15.36 -5.29 18.56
C ARG A 90 15.50 -3.86 18.01
N SER A 91 16.73 -3.38 17.83
CA SER A 91 17.00 -2.04 17.29
C SER A 91 16.44 -1.87 15.87
N ARG A 92 16.57 -2.89 15.02
CA ARG A 92 15.98 -2.91 13.66
C ARG A 92 14.46 -2.83 13.72
N GLU A 93 13.83 -3.57 14.63
CA GLU A 93 12.38 -3.55 14.77
C GLU A 93 11.87 -2.19 15.27
N LEU A 94 12.56 -1.57 16.24
CA LEU A 94 12.27 -0.20 16.68
C LEU A 94 12.42 0.81 15.53
N SER A 95 13.48 0.68 14.73
CA SER A 95 13.70 1.52 13.55
C SER A 95 12.59 1.37 12.51
N ARG A 96 12.06 0.15 12.33
CA ARG A 96 10.91 -0.10 11.46
C ARG A 96 9.65 0.57 11.99
N TRP A 97 9.33 0.42 13.27
CA TRP A 97 8.17 1.10 13.86
C TRP A 97 8.30 2.62 13.81
N ALA A 98 9.50 3.16 14.04
CA ALA A 98 9.77 4.58 13.87
C ALA A 98 9.52 5.03 12.41
N LEU A 99 9.94 4.23 11.43
CA LEU A 99 9.66 4.48 10.01
C LEU A 99 8.16 4.40 9.72
N VAL A 100 7.44 3.41 10.26
CA VAL A 100 5.98 3.25 10.12
C VAL A 100 5.26 4.48 10.66
N ILE A 101 5.63 4.98 11.84
CA ILE A 101 5.04 6.20 12.42
C ILE A 101 5.37 7.42 11.55
N ARG A 102 6.65 7.60 11.17
CA ARG A 102 7.08 8.75 10.37
C ARG A 102 6.37 8.80 9.01
N LEU A 103 6.32 7.67 8.30
CA LEU A 103 5.60 7.57 7.03
C LEU A 103 4.10 7.74 7.24
N GLY A 104 3.53 7.10 8.26
CA GLY A 104 2.11 7.20 8.58
C GLY A 104 1.67 8.64 8.81
N LEU A 105 2.36 9.39 9.67
CA LEU A 105 2.05 10.80 9.93
C LEU A 105 2.17 11.65 8.65
N THR A 106 3.20 11.41 7.84
CA THR A 106 3.42 12.16 6.59
C THR A 106 2.31 11.87 5.56
N LEU A 107 1.94 10.61 5.38
CA LEU A 107 0.94 10.21 4.39
C LEU A 107 -0.48 10.58 4.85
N VAL A 108 -0.78 10.46 6.14
CA VAL A 108 -2.05 10.92 6.73
C VAL A 108 -2.18 12.43 6.60
N PHE A 109 -1.08 13.19 6.75
CA PHE A 109 -1.10 14.63 6.53
C PHE A 109 -1.46 14.97 5.08
N VAL A 110 -0.87 14.28 4.10
CA VAL A 110 -1.21 14.47 2.67
C VAL A 110 -2.67 14.09 2.40
N ASP A 111 -3.16 12.97 2.93
CA ASP A 111 -4.56 12.56 2.79
C ASP A 111 -5.51 13.60 3.40
N ALA A 112 -5.21 14.07 4.61
CA ALA A 112 -5.97 15.10 5.31
C ALA A 112 -5.99 16.41 4.53
N PHE A 113 -4.87 16.82 3.94
CA PHE A 113 -4.78 18.01 3.10
C PHE A 113 -5.64 17.89 1.84
N ILE A 114 -5.57 16.74 1.14
CA ILE A 114 -6.41 16.47 -0.02
C ILE A 114 -7.89 16.55 0.39
N ARG A 115 -8.30 15.87 1.46
CA ARG A 115 -9.70 15.82 1.93
C ARG A 115 -10.20 17.20 2.38
N TRP A 116 -9.39 17.93 3.15
CA TRP A 116 -9.67 19.30 3.58
C TRP A 116 -9.83 20.27 2.39
N SER A 117 -9.04 20.11 1.32
CA SER A 117 -9.15 20.93 0.12
C SER A 117 -10.46 20.73 -0.64
N TYR A 118 -11.07 19.55 -0.54
CA TYR A 118 -12.40 19.25 -1.09
C TYR A 118 -13.52 19.77 -0.19
N LEU A 119 -13.39 19.59 1.13
CA LEU A 119 -14.38 20.06 2.11
C LEU A 119 -14.49 21.59 2.16
N ASN A 120 -13.41 22.32 1.87
CA ASN A 120 -13.39 23.79 1.86
C ASN A 120 -13.46 24.41 0.45
N ALA A 121 -13.84 23.64 -0.57
CA ALA A 121 -13.83 24.10 -1.96
C ALA A 121 -14.83 25.24 -2.25
N ASP A 122 -15.84 25.43 -1.41
CA ASP A 122 -16.93 26.40 -1.64
C ASP A 122 -16.69 27.79 -1.02
N HIS A 123 -15.52 28.02 -0.39
CA HIS A 123 -15.19 29.35 0.11
C HIS A 123 -14.71 30.28 -1.02
N PRO A 124 -15.34 31.45 -1.23
CA PRO A 124 -14.96 32.37 -2.30
C PRO A 124 -13.53 32.89 -2.07
N PRO A 125 -12.63 32.81 -3.08
CA PRO A 125 -11.19 33.03 -2.91
C PRO A 125 -10.77 34.48 -2.62
N TYR A 126 -11.71 35.41 -2.49
CA TYR A 126 -11.42 36.85 -2.57
C TYR A 126 -11.64 37.65 -1.27
N ILE A 127 -12.13 37.06 -0.17
CA ILE A 127 -12.60 37.87 0.98
C ILE A 127 -11.76 37.73 2.26
N SER A 128 -10.95 36.68 2.43
CA SER A 128 -10.15 36.50 3.66
C SER A 128 -8.95 35.58 3.50
N SER A 129 -7.95 35.73 4.39
CA SER A 129 -6.81 34.80 4.49
C SER A 129 -7.33 33.37 4.65
N PRO A 130 -6.80 32.38 3.90
CA PRO A 130 -7.20 30.98 4.03
C PRO A 130 -6.84 30.36 5.39
N TRP A 131 -5.98 31.02 6.17
CA TRP A 131 -5.50 30.58 7.47
C TRP A 131 -6.20 31.35 8.59
N THR A 132 -7.48 31.07 8.81
CA THR A 132 -8.19 31.53 10.00
C THR A 132 -8.12 30.45 11.09
N LEU A 133 -8.32 30.82 12.36
CA LEU A 133 -8.41 29.84 13.45
C LEU A 133 -9.49 28.78 13.17
N GLN A 134 -10.57 29.15 12.47
CA GLN A 134 -11.63 28.24 12.07
C GLN A 134 -11.17 27.24 10.99
N THR A 135 -10.43 27.68 9.97
CA THR A 135 -9.93 26.74 8.94
C THR A 135 -8.84 25.82 9.49
N ILE A 136 -8.04 26.29 10.45
CA ILE A 136 -7.06 25.47 11.18
C ILE A 136 -7.77 24.42 12.05
N ASP A 137 -8.84 24.79 12.76
CA ASP A 137 -9.65 23.83 13.53
C ASP A 137 -10.27 22.75 12.63
N MET A 138 -10.84 23.15 11.48
CA MET A 138 -11.39 22.21 10.49
C MET A 138 -10.32 21.28 9.90
N PHE A 139 -9.12 21.80 9.65
CA PHE A 139 -7.98 20.98 9.21
C PHE A 139 -7.54 20.00 10.31
N ALA A 140 -7.42 20.46 11.56
CA ALA A 140 -7.03 19.62 12.68
C ALA A 140 -8.02 18.46 12.91
N LYS A 141 -9.33 18.74 12.86
CA LYS A 141 -10.39 17.72 12.91
C LYS A 141 -10.29 16.73 11.76
N THR A 142 -10.09 17.21 10.54
CA THR A 142 -9.88 16.37 9.35
C THR A 142 -8.66 15.47 9.51
N TYR A 143 -7.54 16.02 9.98
CA TYR A 143 -6.31 15.27 10.22
C TYR A 143 -6.48 14.17 11.29
N ILE A 144 -7.11 14.48 12.42
CA ILE A 144 -7.42 13.50 13.47
C ILE A 144 -8.37 12.42 12.94
N GLY A 145 -9.38 12.80 12.15
CA GLY A 145 -10.29 11.85 11.50
C GLY A 145 -9.58 10.89 10.56
N CYS A 146 -8.73 11.41 9.66
CA CYS A 146 -7.89 10.60 8.77
C CYS A 146 -6.93 9.68 9.55
N LEU A 147 -6.37 10.16 10.67
CA LEU A 147 -5.52 9.35 11.54
C LEU A 147 -6.30 8.19 12.17
N ALA A 148 -7.49 8.46 12.71
CA ALA A 148 -8.35 7.44 13.31
C ALA A 148 -8.76 6.36 12.28
N GLU A 149 -9.15 6.76 11.07
CA GLU A 149 -9.46 5.84 9.98
C GLU A 149 -8.24 4.99 9.57
N THR A 150 -7.06 5.59 9.51
CA THR A 150 -5.83 4.89 9.15
C THR A 150 -5.48 3.85 10.20
N ILE A 151 -5.57 4.21 11.49
CA ILE A 151 -5.37 3.27 12.60
C ILE A 151 -6.39 2.14 12.54
N ALA A 152 -7.66 2.45 12.28
CA ALA A 152 -8.73 1.45 12.18
C ALA A 152 -8.50 0.47 11.02
N PHE A 153 -8.14 0.98 9.84
CA PHE A 153 -7.83 0.16 8.67
C PHE A 153 -6.63 -0.77 8.93
N HIS A 154 -5.51 -0.21 9.41
CA HIS A 154 -4.30 -0.98 9.67
C HIS A 154 -4.52 -1.99 10.81
N GLY A 155 -5.22 -1.61 11.87
CA GLY A 155 -5.60 -2.49 12.97
C GLY A 155 -6.47 -3.66 12.49
N GLY A 156 -7.51 -3.38 11.71
CA GLY A 156 -8.38 -4.40 11.13
C GLY A 156 -7.62 -5.38 10.22
N VAL A 157 -6.72 -4.88 9.36
CA VAL A 157 -5.86 -5.73 8.53
C VAL A 157 -4.90 -6.58 9.36
N MET A 158 -4.25 -6.01 10.38
CA MET A 158 -3.33 -6.76 11.25
C MET A 158 -4.03 -7.87 12.02
N ILE A 159 -5.20 -7.58 12.62
CA ILE A 159 -6.02 -8.57 13.32
C ILE A 159 -6.47 -9.67 12.36
N SER A 160 -6.93 -9.29 11.15
CA SER A 160 -7.34 -10.26 10.12
C SER A 160 -6.19 -11.17 9.67
N CYS A 161 -4.99 -10.61 9.52
CA CYS A 161 -3.79 -11.39 9.21
C CYS A 161 -3.44 -12.37 10.33
N TYR A 162 -3.51 -11.93 11.59
CA TYR A 162 -3.27 -12.78 12.76
C TYR A 162 -4.27 -13.94 12.83
N LEU A 163 -5.57 -13.65 12.69
CA LEU A 163 -6.63 -14.65 12.68
C LEU A 163 -6.48 -15.64 11.52
N LEU A 164 -6.16 -15.17 10.31
CA LEU A 164 -5.94 -16.03 9.16
C LEU A 164 -4.75 -16.97 9.37
N GLN A 165 -3.64 -16.47 9.92
CA GLN A 165 -2.47 -17.31 10.19
C GLN A 165 -2.79 -18.40 11.21
N ASN A 166 -3.48 -18.06 12.30
CA ASN A 166 -3.92 -19.02 13.30
C ASN A 166 -4.88 -20.07 12.72
N LEU A 167 -5.83 -19.64 11.88
CA LEU A 167 -6.77 -20.53 11.22
C LEU A 167 -6.06 -21.50 10.25
N LEU A 168 -5.13 -21.01 9.43
CA LEU A 168 -4.36 -21.84 8.50
C LEU A 168 -3.47 -22.85 9.24
N LEU A 169 -2.92 -22.49 10.40
CA LEU A 169 -2.18 -23.42 11.25
C LEU A 169 -3.09 -24.50 11.83
N ALA A 170 -4.22 -24.11 12.43
CA ALA A 170 -5.19 -25.05 12.99
C ALA A 170 -5.76 -26.02 11.93
N MET A 171 -6.08 -25.52 10.73
CA MET A 171 -6.53 -26.37 9.62
C MET A 171 -5.44 -27.36 9.18
N ARG A 172 -4.18 -26.92 9.14
CA ARG A 172 -3.05 -27.79 8.79
C ARG A 172 -2.87 -28.91 9.81
N GLU A 173 -2.92 -28.58 11.10
CA GLU A 173 -2.80 -29.55 12.19
C GLU A 173 -3.96 -30.56 12.18
N THR A 174 -5.19 -30.08 11.97
CA THR A 174 -6.39 -30.92 11.89
C THR A 174 -6.34 -31.85 10.67
N LEU A 175 -5.94 -31.34 9.51
CA LEU A 175 -5.81 -32.13 8.28
C LEU A 175 -4.71 -33.19 8.40
N GLN A 176 -3.60 -32.87 9.08
CA GLN A 176 -2.52 -33.82 9.35
C GLN A 176 -2.99 -34.97 10.24
N LEU A 177 -3.77 -34.67 11.27
CA LEU A 177 -4.38 -35.68 12.13
C LEU A 177 -5.34 -36.58 11.34
N TYR A 178 -6.18 -35.99 10.47
CA TYR A 178 -7.15 -36.74 9.66
C TYR A 178 -6.49 -37.65 8.62
N LEU A 179 -5.41 -37.20 7.97
CA LEU A 179 -4.71 -37.95 6.93
C LEU A 179 -3.68 -38.97 7.47
N GLY A 180 -3.44 -39.02 8.78
CA GLY A 180 -2.46 -39.93 9.39
C GLY A 180 -1.02 -39.73 8.90
N LEU A 181 -0.71 -38.57 8.29
CA LEU A 181 0.61 -38.23 7.78
C LEU A 181 1.52 -37.86 8.96
N GLY A 182 2.50 -38.71 9.27
CA GLY A 182 3.48 -38.48 10.34
C GLY A 182 4.23 -37.15 10.21
N GLN A 183 4.68 -36.62 11.36
CA GLN A 183 5.38 -35.33 11.54
C GLN A 183 6.55 -35.07 10.57
N ASP A 184 7.16 -36.11 10.01
CA ASP A 184 8.37 -36.04 9.17
C ASP A 184 8.16 -35.42 7.79
N VAL A 185 6.94 -35.42 7.24
CA VAL A 185 6.65 -34.76 5.96
C VAL A 185 6.43 -33.25 6.16
N ALA A 186 5.96 -32.84 7.33
CA ALA A 186 5.63 -31.44 7.64
C ALA A 186 6.87 -30.55 7.85
N SER A 187 7.97 -31.12 8.35
CA SER A 187 9.24 -30.43 8.57
C SER A 187 9.98 -30.13 7.26
N LYS A 188 9.73 -30.92 6.21
CA LYS A 188 10.38 -30.79 4.89
C LYS A 188 9.67 -29.80 3.96
N GLN A 189 8.45 -29.39 4.28
CA GLN A 189 7.79 -28.30 3.59
C GLN A 189 8.51 -27.00 3.98
N ARG A 190 9.51 -26.62 3.18
CA ARG A 190 10.19 -25.30 3.20
C ARG A 190 9.16 -24.25 3.61
N SER A 191 9.15 -23.86 4.88
CA SER A 191 8.51 -22.62 5.28
C SER A 191 9.16 -21.57 4.38
N SER A 192 8.39 -20.96 3.48
CA SER A 192 8.94 -20.02 2.52
C SER A 192 9.75 -19.00 3.32
N ALA A 193 10.95 -18.67 2.85
CA ALA A 193 11.88 -17.83 3.59
C ALA A 193 11.22 -16.54 4.13
N ILE A 194 10.26 -16.03 3.37
CA ILE A 194 9.36 -14.93 3.71
C ILE A 194 8.61 -15.17 5.04
N ARG A 195 8.00 -16.34 5.25
CA ARG A 195 7.23 -16.66 6.46
C ARG A 195 8.08 -16.71 7.73
N LYS A 196 9.34 -17.13 7.62
CA LYS A 196 10.26 -17.13 8.78
C LYS A 196 10.66 -15.73 9.22
N GLU A 197 10.73 -14.79 8.27
CA GLU A 197 11.05 -13.38 8.54
C GLU A 197 9.81 -12.48 8.68
N PHE A 198 8.61 -13.08 8.71
CA PHE A 198 7.38 -12.32 8.85
C PHE A 198 7.34 -11.62 10.22
N ARG A 199 7.12 -10.31 10.21
CA ARG A 199 6.91 -9.47 11.40
C ARG A 199 5.67 -8.63 11.19
N PHE A 200 4.92 -8.36 12.27
CA PHE A 200 3.71 -7.55 12.19
C PHE A 200 3.98 -6.11 11.75
N SER A 201 5.18 -5.56 12.00
CA SER A 201 5.59 -4.23 11.51
C SER A 201 5.67 -4.12 9.98
N LEU A 202 5.82 -5.25 9.27
CA LEU A 202 5.87 -5.26 7.81
C LEU A 202 4.50 -4.97 7.19
N ILE A 203 3.41 -5.35 7.87
CA ILE A 203 2.04 -5.14 7.39
C ILE A 203 1.77 -3.64 7.20
N PRO A 204 1.84 -2.77 8.24
CA PRO A 204 1.56 -1.35 8.08
C PRO A 204 2.57 -0.68 7.13
N LEU A 205 3.83 -1.11 7.14
CA LEU A 205 4.85 -0.58 6.23
C LEU A 205 4.51 -0.84 4.76
N SER A 206 4.06 -2.06 4.43
CA SER A 206 3.60 -2.41 3.09
C SER A 206 2.33 -1.67 2.69
N LEU A 207 1.38 -1.52 3.61
CA LEU A 207 0.16 -0.75 3.34
C LEU A 207 0.49 0.72 3.03
N PHE A 208 1.41 1.33 3.78
CA PHE A 208 1.88 2.70 3.50
C PHE A 208 2.64 2.82 2.18
N TYR A 209 3.49 1.85 1.84
CA TYR A 209 4.13 1.84 0.53
C TYR A 209 3.11 1.72 -0.61
N SER A 210 2.07 0.91 -0.42
CA SER A 210 1.02 0.70 -1.42
C SER A 210 0.08 1.89 -1.56
N SER A 211 -0.12 2.69 -0.50
CA SER A 211 -0.94 3.89 -0.55
C SER A 211 -0.29 5.04 -1.34
N LEU A 212 1.02 4.96 -1.64
CA LEU A 212 1.71 5.96 -2.47
C LEU A 212 1.13 6.06 -3.87
N THR A 213 0.78 4.93 -4.50
CA THR A 213 0.14 4.93 -5.82
C THR A 213 -1.21 5.66 -5.79
N LYS A 214 -2.01 5.42 -4.74
CA LYS A 214 -3.29 6.09 -4.52
C LYS A 214 -3.10 7.60 -4.34
N LEU A 215 -2.24 8.00 -3.41
CA LEU A 215 -1.99 9.40 -3.08
C LEU A 215 -1.38 10.17 -4.26
N PHE A 216 -0.48 9.55 -5.02
CA PHE A 216 0.09 10.14 -6.22
C PHE A 216 -1.00 10.48 -7.24
N LEU A 217 -1.92 9.56 -7.52
CA LEU A 217 -3.00 9.80 -8.49
C LEU A 217 -4.05 10.79 -7.96
N LEU A 218 -4.39 10.73 -6.68
CA LEU A 218 -5.27 11.73 -6.07
C LEU A 218 -4.66 13.13 -6.11
N PHE A 219 -3.35 13.23 -5.89
CA PHE A 219 -2.62 14.49 -6.03
C PHE A 219 -2.60 15.00 -7.48
N LEU A 220 -2.47 14.12 -8.47
CA LEU A 220 -2.63 14.53 -9.88
C LEU A 220 -4.05 15.03 -10.17
N LEU A 221 -5.08 14.40 -9.59
CA LEU A 221 -6.48 14.84 -9.75
C LEU A 221 -6.78 16.17 -9.01
N THR A 222 -6.04 16.52 -7.96
CA THR A 222 -6.20 17.81 -7.29
C THR A 222 -5.59 18.96 -8.09
N ILE A 223 -4.47 18.70 -8.79
CA ILE A 223 -3.84 19.65 -9.72
C ILE A 223 -4.68 19.77 -11.00
N TRP A 224 -5.05 18.64 -11.58
CA TRP A 224 -5.80 18.54 -12.83
C TRP A 224 -7.28 18.37 -12.53
N ARG A 225 -7.89 19.38 -11.88
CA ARG A 225 -9.33 19.38 -11.62
C ARG A 225 -10.07 19.19 -12.97
N PRO A 226 -10.94 18.17 -13.10
CA PRO A 226 -11.80 18.07 -14.27
C PRO A 226 -12.56 19.38 -14.39
N SER A 227 -12.56 19.97 -15.58
CA SER A 227 -13.33 21.19 -15.85
C SER A 227 -14.77 20.92 -15.44
N ARG A 228 -15.30 21.60 -14.41
CA ARG A 228 -16.75 21.61 -14.08
C ARG A 228 -17.59 22.31 -15.17
N SER A 229 -17.10 22.34 -16.40
CA SER A 229 -17.67 23.04 -17.54
C SER A 229 -17.84 22.06 -18.71
N SER A 230 -18.84 21.20 -18.60
CA SER A 230 -19.72 20.97 -19.74
C SER A 230 -21.05 21.61 -19.35
N SER A 231 -21.29 22.81 -19.87
CA SER A 231 -22.67 23.23 -20.15
C SER A 231 -23.36 22.01 -20.75
N LYS A 232 -24.49 21.58 -20.17
CA LYS A 232 -25.38 20.55 -20.73
C LYS A 232 -25.50 20.76 -22.24
N LEU A 233 -24.64 20.13 -23.01
CA LEU A 233 -24.77 20.00 -24.44
C LEU A 233 -25.50 18.69 -24.54
N ASP A 234 -26.82 18.79 -24.70
CA ASP A 234 -27.69 17.64 -24.88
C ASP A 234 -27.04 16.69 -25.90
N PRO A 235 -26.70 15.45 -25.51
CA PRO A 235 -26.10 14.46 -26.42
C PRO A 235 -26.98 14.19 -27.66
N GLU A 236 -28.28 14.54 -27.57
CA GLU A 236 -29.22 14.49 -28.70
C GLU A 236 -28.81 15.39 -29.87
N ALA A 237 -28.10 16.50 -29.63
CA ALA A 237 -27.72 17.43 -30.69
C ALA A 237 -26.52 16.92 -31.53
N ALA A 238 -25.61 16.15 -30.94
CA ALA A 238 -24.43 15.63 -31.65
C ALA A 238 -24.75 14.35 -32.45
N PHE A 239 -25.69 13.53 -31.96
CA PHE A 239 -25.97 12.20 -32.53
C PHE A 239 -26.95 12.18 -33.71
N GLN A 240 -27.66 13.29 -33.97
CA GLN A 240 -28.59 13.38 -35.12
C GLN A 240 -27.90 13.52 -36.48
N SER A 241 -26.57 13.66 -36.52
CA SER A 241 -25.82 13.91 -37.76
C SER A 241 -25.06 12.70 -38.34
N THR A 242 -25.01 11.55 -37.64
CA THR A 242 -24.34 10.35 -38.16
C THR A 242 -25.36 9.30 -38.64
N PRO A 243 -25.36 8.92 -39.92
CA PRO A 243 -26.33 7.98 -40.44
C PRO A 243 -26.10 6.56 -39.88
N HIS A 244 -27.17 5.97 -39.37
CA HIS A 244 -27.28 4.70 -38.63
C HIS A 244 -26.77 3.44 -39.36
N TRP A 245 -26.48 3.51 -40.66
CA TRP A 245 -25.90 2.40 -41.43
C TRP A 245 -24.37 2.32 -41.33
N ALA A 246 -23.71 3.35 -40.79
CA ALA A 246 -22.25 3.45 -40.77
C ALA A 246 -21.57 2.82 -39.52
N ILE A 247 -22.35 2.38 -38.53
CA ILE A 247 -21.82 1.89 -37.25
C ILE A 247 -22.36 0.47 -37.01
N SER A 248 -21.47 -0.53 -36.99
CA SER A 248 -21.84 -1.91 -36.68
C SER A 248 -22.39 -2.03 -35.25
N ALA A 249 -23.24 -3.04 -34.99
CA ALA A 249 -23.78 -3.30 -33.66
C ALA A 249 -22.69 -3.49 -32.57
N SER A 250 -21.50 -3.93 -32.95
CA SER A 250 -20.32 -4.01 -32.08
C SER A 250 -19.76 -2.63 -31.73
N ALA A 251 -19.74 -1.70 -32.67
CA ALA A 251 -19.29 -0.33 -32.45
C ALA A 251 -20.31 0.49 -31.62
N GLN A 252 -21.62 0.21 -31.75
CA GLN A 252 -22.64 0.77 -30.83
C GLN A 252 -22.47 0.27 -29.39
N LYS A 253 -22.18 -1.02 -29.19
CA LYS A 253 -21.86 -1.56 -27.86
C LYS A 253 -20.55 -0.98 -27.30
N ALA A 254 -19.53 -0.85 -28.14
CA ALA A 254 -18.27 -0.22 -27.76
C ALA A 254 -18.48 1.25 -27.36
N LEU A 255 -19.25 2.01 -28.14
CA LEU A 255 -19.60 3.40 -27.82
C LEU A 255 -20.45 3.51 -26.55
N SER A 256 -21.38 2.59 -26.29
CA SER A 256 -22.13 2.58 -25.01
C SER A 256 -21.26 2.21 -23.80
N LEU A 257 -20.22 1.39 -24.00
CA LEU A 257 -19.21 1.10 -22.98
C LEU A 257 -18.26 2.28 -22.77
N LEU A 258 -17.94 3.02 -23.83
CA LEU A 258 -17.16 4.26 -23.79
C LEU A 258 -17.96 5.42 -23.14
N ASP A 259 -19.27 5.50 -23.36
CA ASP A 259 -20.21 6.43 -22.69
C ASP A 259 -20.36 6.12 -21.19
N TYR A 260 -20.26 4.84 -20.80
CA TYR A 260 -20.15 4.44 -19.39
C TYR A 260 -18.80 4.81 -18.77
N LEU A 261 -17.75 4.92 -19.59
CA LEU A 261 -16.41 5.35 -19.20
C LEU A 261 -16.22 6.87 -19.32
N ASP A 262 -17.28 7.62 -19.67
CA ASP A 262 -17.23 9.06 -19.89
C ASP A 262 -17.07 9.84 -18.58
N ASP A 263 -16.42 10.99 -18.66
CA ASP A 263 -15.91 11.75 -17.51
C ASP A 263 -17.01 12.24 -16.56
N ASP A 264 -18.22 12.40 -17.10
CA ASP A 264 -19.41 12.87 -16.37
C ASP A 264 -20.13 11.76 -15.58
N ARG A 265 -19.82 10.48 -15.82
CA ARG A 265 -20.45 9.33 -15.12
C ARG A 265 -19.51 8.57 -14.19
N LEU A 266 -18.20 8.68 -14.39
CA LEU A 266 -17.21 7.87 -13.71
C LEU A 266 -16.37 8.71 -12.74
N ASP A 267 -16.74 8.73 -11.45
CA ASP A 267 -15.96 9.45 -10.43
C ASP A 267 -14.54 8.86 -10.30
N ARG A 268 -13.58 9.48 -10.99
CA ARG A 268 -12.16 9.08 -11.00
C ARG A 268 -11.59 9.05 -9.58
N GLY A 269 -12.00 10.00 -8.74
CA GLY A 269 -11.59 10.03 -7.34
C GLY A 269 -12.11 8.82 -6.59
N TRP A 270 -13.36 8.43 -6.83
CA TRP A 270 -13.93 7.19 -6.29
C TRP A 270 -13.15 5.96 -6.76
N ILE A 271 -12.84 5.82 -8.05
CA ILE A 271 -12.08 4.65 -8.56
C ILE A 271 -10.69 4.56 -7.95
N VAL A 272 -9.97 5.68 -7.88
CA VAL A 272 -8.62 5.71 -7.32
C VAL A 272 -8.65 5.30 -5.84
N ARG A 273 -9.62 5.80 -5.07
CA ARG A 273 -9.75 5.46 -3.64
C ARG A 273 -10.15 3.99 -3.43
N ASN A 274 -11.20 3.55 -4.12
CA ASN A 274 -11.84 2.26 -3.87
C ASN A 274 -11.13 1.09 -4.57
N VAL A 275 -11.01 1.19 -5.89
CA VAL A 275 -10.57 0.07 -6.73
C VAL A 275 -9.04 -0.01 -6.67
N LEU A 276 -8.36 1.07 -7.03
CA LEU A 276 -6.91 1.08 -7.08
C LEU A 276 -6.28 1.04 -5.68
N GLY A 277 -6.83 1.77 -4.72
CA GLY A 277 -6.41 1.72 -3.31
C GLY A 277 -6.51 0.31 -2.71
N GLY A 278 -7.62 -0.40 -2.98
CA GLY A 278 -7.78 -1.79 -2.54
C GLY A 278 -6.84 -2.77 -3.20
N MET A 279 -6.73 -2.70 -4.53
CA MET A 279 -5.85 -3.59 -5.30
C MET A 279 -4.38 -3.39 -4.94
N SER A 280 -3.93 -2.15 -4.77
CA SER A 280 -2.56 -1.84 -4.36
C SER A 280 -2.27 -2.35 -2.94
N ALA A 281 -3.17 -2.13 -1.99
CA ALA A 281 -3.03 -2.66 -0.62
C ALA A 281 -2.98 -4.20 -0.60
N GLY A 282 -3.86 -4.86 -1.36
CA GLY A 282 -3.85 -6.32 -1.51
C GLY A 282 -2.58 -6.83 -2.17
N PHE A 283 -2.07 -6.13 -3.19
CA PHE A 283 -0.79 -6.43 -3.83
C PHE A 283 0.37 -6.38 -2.83
N GLY A 284 0.51 -5.29 -2.07
CA GLY A 284 1.56 -5.15 -1.07
C GLY A 284 1.49 -6.26 -0.02
N LEU A 285 0.29 -6.55 0.47
CA LEU A 285 0.08 -7.61 1.46
C LEU A 285 0.48 -9.00 0.93
N ARG A 286 0.22 -9.27 -0.36
CA ARG A 286 0.63 -10.53 -1.00
C ARG A 286 2.15 -10.70 -1.07
N VAL A 287 2.90 -9.61 -1.21
CA VAL A 287 4.38 -9.66 -1.18
C VAL A 287 4.89 -10.19 0.16
N ILE A 288 4.16 -9.94 1.25
CA ILE A 288 4.53 -10.35 2.61
C ILE A 288 3.95 -11.72 2.99
N LEU A 289 2.67 -11.97 2.72
CA LEU A 289 1.99 -13.17 3.22
C LEU A 289 2.23 -14.42 2.36
N ASP A 290 2.66 -14.26 1.10
CA ASP A 290 2.82 -15.36 0.13
C ASP A 290 1.60 -16.31 0.14
N SER A 291 0.41 -15.70 0.11
CA SER A 291 -0.88 -16.36 0.22
C SER A 291 -1.70 -16.21 -1.06
N HIS A 292 -2.73 -17.04 -1.21
CA HIS A 292 -3.65 -16.98 -2.33
C HIS A 292 -4.38 -15.61 -2.37
N PRO A 293 -4.60 -14.99 -3.54
CA PRO A 293 -5.22 -13.66 -3.66
C PRO A 293 -6.55 -13.52 -2.91
N ILE A 294 -7.37 -14.57 -2.89
CA ILE A 294 -8.65 -14.60 -2.17
C ILE A 294 -8.49 -14.26 -0.69
N PHE A 295 -7.43 -14.75 -0.04
CA PHE A 295 -7.20 -14.44 1.37
C PHE A 295 -6.82 -12.98 1.57
N THR A 296 -5.96 -12.44 0.70
CA THR A 296 -5.59 -11.02 0.76
C THR A 296 -6.80 -10.12 0.50
N THR A 297 -7.70 -10.47 -0.42
CA THR A 297 -8.92 -9.69 -0.67
C THR A 297 -9.85 -9.73 0.52
N ILE A 298 -10.05 -10.89 1.16
CA ILE A 298 -10.88 -11.01 2.37
C ILE A 298 -10.31 -10.12 3.50
N ILE A 299 -9.00 -10.16 3.74
CA ILE A 299 -8.36 -9.33 4.76
C ILE A 299 -8.57 -7.84 4.47
N ILE A 300 -8.39 -7.40 3.23
CA ILE A 300 -8.59 -5.99 2.85
C ILE A 300 -10.05 -5.57 3.04
N VAL A 301 -11.01 -6.43 2.66
CA VAL A 301 -12.45 -6.17 2.87
C VAL A 301 -12.79 -6.06 4.36
N ILE A 302 -12.21 -6.91 5.22
CA ILE A 302 -12.41 -6.79 6.67
C ILE A 302 -11.81 -5.49 7.19
N GLY A 303 -10.59 -5.14 6.77
CA GLY A 303 -9.97 -3.86 7.10
C GLY A 303 -10.84 -2.66 6.68
N TRP A 304 -11.45 -2.72 5.51
CA TRP A 304 -12.40 -1.72 5.03
C TRP A 304 -13.66 -1.63 5.88
N ALA A 305 -14.23 -2.78 6.26
CA ALA A 305 -15.40 -2.81 7.15
C ALA A 305 -15.06 -2.16 8.49
N THR A 306 -13.91 -2.48 9.10
CA THR A 306 -13.43 -1.86 10.34
C THR A 306 -13.25 -0.35 10.19
N LYS A 307 -12.61 0.09 9.12
CA LYS A 307 -12.44 1.53 8.82
C LYS A 307 -13.79 2.23 8.65
N THR A 308 -14.71 1.64 7.90
CA THR A 308 -16.03 2.23 7.58
C THR A 308 -16.85 2.48 8.84
N VAL A 309 -16.77 1.58 9.83
CA VAL A 309 -17.41 1.78 11.13
C VAL A 309 -16.84 3.01 11.81
N VAL A 310 -15.51 3.16 11.84
CA VAL A 310 -14.84 4.34 12.44
C VAL A 310 -15.14 5.62 11.66
N ALA A 311 -15.19 5.56 10.34
CA ALA A 311 -15.50 6.70 9.48
C ALA A 311 -16.88 7.31 9.77
N ARG A 312 -17.88 6.48 10.13
CA ARG A 312 -19.20 6.97 10.54
C ARG A 312 -19.13 7.78 11.82
N PHE A 313 -18.49 7.24 12.85
CA PHE A 313 -18.30 7.95 14.12
C PHE A 313 -17.49 9.24 13.95
N VAL A 314 -16.48 9.21 13.10
CA VAL A 314 -15.66 10.39 12.78
C VAL A 314 -16.46 11.43 12.00
N GLY A 315 -17.27 11.02 11.02
CA GLY A 315 -18.13 11.90 10.25
C GLY A 315 -19.09 12.69 11.16
N ASP A 316 -19.76 11.99 12.07
CA ASP A 316 -20.67 12.59 13.07
C ASP A 316 -19.93 13.55 14.03
N TRP A 317 -18.64 13.28 14.31
CA TRP A 317 -17.81 14.13 15.18
C TRP A 317 -17.28 15.39 14.49
N ILE A 318 -16.94 15.31 13.19
CA ILE A 318 -16.38 16.43 12.43
C ILE A 318 -17.44 17.49 12.14
N GLY A 319 -18.71 17.10 11.98
CA GLY A 319 -19.82 18.02 11.79
C GLY A 319 -21.19 17.32 11.75
N GLY A 320 -22.26 18.10 11.65
CA GLY A 320 -23.62 17.55 11.52
C GLY A 320 -23.82 16.73 10.23
N ASN A 321 -25.02 16.15 10.08
CA ASN A 321 -25.36 15.13 9.07
C ASN A 321 -24.85 15.40 7.64
N GLN A 322 -24.87 16.65 7.15
CA GLN A 322 -24.38 16.99 5.80
C GLN A 322 -22.86 16.80 5.65
N ILE A 323 -22.06 17.20 6.64
CA ILE A 323 -20.60 17.02 6.62
C ILE A 323 -20.26 15.54 6.79
N ALA A 324 -21.03 14.80 7.57
CA ALA A 324 -20.86 13.35 7.73
C ALA A 324 -21.07 12.60 6.40
N GLU A 325 -22.08 12.95 5.60
CA GLU A 325 -22.30 12.36 4.27
C GLU A 325 -21.13 12.65 3.31
N ILE A 326 -20.66 13.90 3.27
CA ILE A 326 -19.53 14.30 2.44
C ILE A 326 -18.25 13.60 2.92
N TRP A 327 -18.03 13.54 4.24
CA TRP A 327 -16.91 12.82 4.84
C TRP A 327 -16.91 11.36 4.41
N MET A 328 -18.06 10.69 4.49
CA MET A 328 -18.23 9.31 4.05
C MET A 328 -17.89 9.16 2.56
N ALA A 329 -18.35 10.05 1.68
CA ALA A 329 -18.04 10.01 0.25
C ALA A 329 -16.54 10.09 -0.05
N TYR A 330 -15.77 10.85 0.75
CA TYR A 330 -14.32 10.96 0.60
C TYR A 330 -13.51 9.99 1.46
N SER A 331 -14.14 9.32 2.43
CA SER A 331 -13.55 8.35 3.35
C SER A 331 -13.52 6.91 2.80
N ILE A 332 -14.35 6.58 1.81
CA ILE A 332 -14.32 5.27 1.12
C ILE A 332 -12.91 5.08 0.51
N PRO A 333 -12.29 3.89 0.59
CA PRO A 333 -11.09 3.54 1.37
C PRO A 333 -9.76 4.29 1.16
#